data_AF-A0A2G1VT08-F1
#
_entry.id   AF-A0A2G1VT08-F1
#
_cell.length_a   1.000
_cell.length_b   1.000
_cell.length_c   1.000
_cell.angle_alpha   90.00
_cell.angle_beta   90.00
_cell.angle_gamma   90.00
#
_symmetry.space_group_name_H-M   'P 1'
#
loop_
_entity.id
_entity.type
_entity.pdbx_description
1 polymer ?
#
loop_
_entity_poly.entity_id
_entity_poly.type
_entity_poly.pdbx_seq_one_letter_code
_entity_poly.pdbx_strand_id
1 'polypeptide(L)'
;MKSFKLILTLGLLLGLMACEKDDNPTVLEFNSLDFVARDGSALGSNPCFDPSKQYAVRIEATASGNGEVEPEVLDLTINGVQYSLTFKQRGVQTIPIQLISGENVAQISGTSQSARVYVVMQGDFELVE
;
A
#
# COMPACT_ATOMS: atom_id res chain seq x y z
N MET A 1 -2.69 -69.84 2.62
CA MET A 1 -3.23 -68.47 2.59
C MET A 1 -2.72 -67.68 3.81
N LYS A 2 -1.55 -67.04 3.72
CA LYS A 2 -1.00 -66.21 4.83
C LYS A 2 -0.12 -65.03 4.37
N SER A 3 0.20 -64.97 3.08
CA SER A 3 1.04 -63.94 2.45
C SER A 3 0.27 -62.72 1.93
N PHE A 4 -1.07 -62.75 1.91
CA PHE A 4 -1.88 -61.65 1.36
C PHE A 4 -2.09 -60.48 2.35
N LYS A 5 -1.87 -60.70 3.64
CA LYS A 5 -1.99 -59.65 4.67
C LYS A 5 -0.76 -58.74 4.80
N LEU A 6 0.38 -59.10 4.19
CA LEU A 6 1.61 -58.33 4.34
C LEU A 6 1.75 -57.19 3.32
N ILE A 7 1.10 -57.32 2.15
CA ILE A 7 1.20 -56.34 1.06
C ILE A 7 0.23 -55.17 1.30
N LEU A 8 -0.90 -55.42 1.97
CA LEU A 8 -1.89 -54.39 2.25
C LEU A 8 -1.44 -53.38 3.33
N THR A 9 -0.50 -53.76 4.19
CA THR A 9 0.03 -52.89 5.26
C THR A 9 1.18 -51.98 4.81
N LEU A 10 1.86 -52.30 3.69
CA LEU A 10 2.99 -51.51 3.20
C LEU A 10 2.56 -50.35 2.28
N GLY A 11 1.39 -50.45 1.64
CA GLY A 11 0.84 -49.38 0.80
C GLY A 11 0.28 -48.18 1.57
N LEU A 12 -0.02 -48.33 2.86
CA LEU A 12 -0.58 -47.26 3.70
C LEU A 12 0.50 -46.30 4.24
N LEU A 13 1.78 -46.70 4.23
CA LEU A 13 2.86 -45.88 4.78
C LEU A 13 3.46 -44.86 3.79
N LEU A 14 3.20 -45.02 2.48
CA LEU A 14 3.77 -44.17 1.42
C LEU A 14 2.85 -42.99 1.01
N GLY A 15 1.64 -42.90 1.56
CA GLY A 15 0.66 -41.87 1.22
C GLY A 15 0.74 -40.57 2.03
N LEU A 16 1.62 -40.49 3.04
CA LEU A 16 1.72 -39.32 3.92
C LEU A 16 2.82 -38.33 3.54
N MET A 17 3.53 -38.56 2.42
CA MET A 17 4.35 -37.51 1.80
C MET A 17 3.47 -36.58 0.93
N ALA A 18 2.28 -36.26 1.43
CA ALA A 18 1.50 -35.16 0.92
C ALA A 18 2.28 -33.89 1.25
N CYS A 19 2.99 -33.39 0.23
CA CYS A 19 3.57 -32.06 0.10
C CYS A 19 3.21 -31.14 1.28
N GLU A 20 4.10 -31.01 2.27
CA GLU A 20 4.08 -29.85 3.16
C GLU A 20 4.21 -28.65 2.23
N LYS A 21 3.09 -27.97 2.02
CA LYS A 21 3.10 -26.70 1.33
C LYS A 21 3.79 -25.78 2.32
N ASP A 22 5.05 -25.45 2.04
CA ASP A 22 5.75 -24.34 2.68
C ASP A 22 4.98 -23.06 2.32
N ASP A 23 3.82 -22.87 2.95
CA ASP A 23 3.01 -21.67 2.88
C ASP A 23 3.71 -20.64 3.78
N ASN A 24 4.89 -20.19 3.34
CA ASN A 24 5.50 -19.00 3.92
C ASN A 24 4.52 -17.84 3.70
N PRO A 25 4.13 -17.13 4.77
CA PRO A 25 3.15 -16.06 4.67
C PRO A 25 3.69 -14.97 3.75
N THR A 26 2.82 -14.42 2.90
CA THR A 26 3.19 -13.26 2.09
C THR A 26 3.04 -12.01 2.95
N VAL A 27 4.13 -11.28 3.12
CA VAL A 27 4.17 -10.03 3.90
C VAL A 27 3.95 -8.85 2.95
N LEU A 28 3.09 -7.89 3.34
CA LEU A 28 2.95 -6.65 2.60
C LEU A 28 4.06 -5.68 2.97
N GLU A 29 4.57 -4.99 1.95
CA GLU A 29 5.61 -3.98 2.10
C GLU A 29 5.12 -2.68 1.46
N PHE A 30 5.04 -1.60 2.25
CA PHE A 30 4.49 -0.32 1.84
C PHE A 30 5.56 0.61 1.28
N ASN A 31 6.23 0.22 0.19
CA ASN A 31 7.45 0.90 -0.25
C ASN A 31 7.22 2.23 -1.01
N SER A 32 5.97 2.60 -1.33
CA SER A 32 5.66 3.89 -1.98
C SER A 32 4.53 4.63 -1.29
N LEU A 33 4.78 5.93 -1.09
CA LEU A 33 3.87 6.93 -0.55
C LEU A 33 4.13 8.21 -1.35
N ASP A 34 3.12 8.73 -2.05
CA ASP A 34 3.30 9.84 -2.97
C ASP A 34 2.08 10.78 -3.00
N PHE A 35 2.31 12.05 -3.28
CA PHE A 35 1.23 12.97 -3.66
C PHE A 35 0.98 12.87 -5.17
N VAL A 36 -0.28 12.70 -5.57
CA VAL A 36 -0.70 12.50 -6.96
C VAL A 36 -1.93 13.34 -7.30
N ALA A 37 -2.20 13.53 -8.59
CA ALA A 37 -3.51 14.00 -9.03
C ALA A 37 -4.56 12.90 -8.77
N ARG A 38 -5.85 13.27 -8.76
CA ARG A 38 -6.95 12.32 -8.48
C ARG A 38 -6.97 11.08 -9.40
N ASP A 39 -6.48 11.22 -10.64
CA ASP A 39 -6.37 10.11 -11.60
C ASP A 39 -5.16 9.19 -11.35
N GLY A 40 -4.34 9.51 -10.34
CA GLY A 40 -3.12 8.77 -9.97
C GLY A 40 -1.87 9.25 -10.71
N SER A 41 -1.96 10.25 -11.58
CA SER A 41 -0.79 10.80 -12.27
C SER A 41 0.13 11.61 -11.35
N ALA A 42 1.43 11.59 -11.65
CA ALA A 42 2.44 12.31 -10.90
C ALA A 42 2.29 13.83 -11.06
N LEU A 43 2.59 14.59 -10.00
CA LEU A 43 2.39 16.05 -9.94
C LEU A 43 3.45 16.87 -10.70
N GLY A 44 4.47 16.25 -11.29
CA GLY A 44 5.56 16.94 -11.96
C GLY A 44 6.51 17.67 -10.99
N SER A 45 7.59 18.25 -11.51
CA SER A 45 8.71 18.78 -10.71
C SER A 45 8.49 20.20 -10.18
N ASN A 46 7.55 20.95 -10.75
CA ASN A 46 7.20 22.31 -10.31
C ASN A 46 5.71 22.62 -10.60
N PRO A 47 4.78 21.89 -9.96
CA PRO A 47 3.35 22.07 -10.19
C PRO A 47 2.91 23.47 -9.78
N CYS A 48 2.43 24.24 -10.76
CA CYS A 48 1.41 25.24 -10.47
C CYS A 48 0.18 24.48 -10.00
N PHE A 49 -0.05 24.48 -8.69
CA PHE A 49 -1.19 23.78 -8.10
C PHE A 49 -2.46 24.57 -8.32
N ASP A 50 -3.39 23.93 -9.01
CA ASP A 50 -4.71 24.47 -9.22
C ASP A 50 -5.61 24.05 -8.06
N PRO A 51 -6.16 24.99 -7.26
CA PRO A 51 -7.05 24.68 -6.14
C PRO A 51 -8.39 24.10 -6.59
N SER A 52 -8.76 24.24 -7.86
CA SER A 52 -9.96 23.62 -8.44
C SER A 52 -9.77 22.15 -8.80
N LYS A 53 -8.52 21.68 -8.86
CA LYS A 53 -8.20 20.27 -9.10
C LYS A 53 -8.21 19.48 -7.80
N GLN A 54 -8.40 18.17 -7.96
CA GLN A 54 -8.42 17.23 -6.86
C GLN A 54 -7.14 16.41 -6.84
N TYR A 55 -6.68 16.15 -5.63
CA TYR A 55 -5.42 15.48 -5.35
C TYR A 55 -5.66 14.30 -4.42
N ALA A 56 -4.68 13.40 -4.36
CA ALA A 56 -4.71 12.27 -3.46
C ALA A 56 -3.31 11.96 -2.94
N VAL A 57 -3.26 11.27 -1.81
CA VAL A 57 -2.07 10.52 -1.38
C VAL A 57 -2.23 9.10 -1.90
N ARG A 58 -1.26 8.64 -2.68
CA ARG A 58 -1.18 7.27 -3.22
C ARG A 58 -0.26 6.44 -2.33
N ILE A 59 -0.75 5.26 -1.95
CA ILE A 59 0.00 4.25 -1.19
C ILE A 59 0.04 2.99 -2.03
N GLU A 60 1.21 2.43 -2.23
CA GLU A 60 1.40 1.16 -2.92
C GLU A 60 1.96 0.10 -1.97
N ALA A 61 1.21 -0.99 -1.84
CA ALA A 61 1.61 -2.18 -1.12
C ALA A 61 2.14 -3.21 -2.12
N THR A 62 3.42 -3.53 -1.98
CA THR A 62 4.05 -4.68 -2.63
C THR A 62 3.98 -5.89 -1.71
N ALA A 63 4.35 -7.06 -2.22
CA ALA A 63 4.29 -8.31 -1.47
C ALA A 63 5.57 -9.09 -1.72
N SER A 64 6.15 -9.65 -0.66
CA SER A 64 7.24 -10.62 -0.73
C SER A 64 6.74 -12.00 -0.30
N GLY A 65 7.01 -13.02 -1.13
CA GLY A 65 6.50 -14.38 -0.94
C GLY A 65 5.44 -14.80 -1.97
N ASN A 66 5.01 -16.06 -1.86
CA ASN A 66 4.05 -16.70 -2.77
C ASN A 66 2.81 -17.28 -2.04
N GLY A 67 2.71 -17.08 -0.73
CA GLY A 67 1.59 -17.53 0.11
C GLY A 67 0.39 -16.57 0.06
N GLU A 68 -0.61 -16.86 0.89
CA GLU A 68 -1.74 -15.96 1.10
C GLU A 68 -1.28 -14.68 1.83
N VAL A 69 -1.91 -13.55 1.49
CA VAL A 69 -1.65 -12.26 2.15
C VAL A 69 -2.61 -12.13 3.33
N GLU A 70 -2.07 -11.94 4.53
CA GLU A 70 -2.89 -11.56 5.66
C GLU A 70 -3.31 -10.08 5.56
N PRO A 71 -4.56 -9.72 5.90
CA PRO A 71 -4.98 -8.32 5.92
C PRO A 71 -4.15 -7.48 6.88
N GLU A 72 -3.55 -6.40 6.38
CA GLU A 72 -2.72 -5.49 7.16
C GLU A 72 -3.37 -4.10 7.26
N VAL A 73 -3.29 -3.49 8.44
CA VAL A 73 -3.75 -2.13 8.71
C VAL A 73 -2.55 -1.19 8.66
N LEU A 74 -2.62 -0.20 7.77
CA LEU A 74 -1.62 0.85 7.64
C LEU A 74 -2.16 2.15 8.22
N ASP A 75 -1.57 2.60 9.31
CA ASP A 75 -1.83 3.91 9.88
C ASP A 75 -0.86 4.95 9.32
N LEU A 76 -1.38 6.13 8.96
CA LEU A 76 -0.59 7.23 8.44
C LEU A 76 -1.14 8.58 8.90
N THR A 77 -0.34 9.62 8.75
CA THR A 77 -0.76 10.99 8.94
C THR A 77 -0.64 11.77 7.64
N ILE A 78 -1.58 12.68 7.39
CA ILE A 78 -1.52 13.65 6.29
C ILE A 78 -1.76 15.02 6.91
N ASN A 79 -0.76 15.89 6.86
CA ASN A 79 -0.76 17.22 7.50
C ASN A 79 -1.15 17.13 9.00
N GLY A 80 -0.70 16.08 9.68
CA GLY A 80 -0.99 15.83 11.10
C GLY A 80 -2.35 15.17 11.39
N VAL A 81 -3.23 15.02 10.40
CA VAL A 81 -4.51 14.29 10.55
C VAL A 81 -4.27 12.80 10.35
N GLN A 82 -4.79 11.96 11.25
CA GLN A 82 -4.59 10.52 11.21
C GLN A 82 -5.59 9.81 10.26
N TYR A 83 -5.08 8.84 9.52
CA TYR A 83 -5.82 7.97 8.62
C TYR A 83 -5.42 6.52 8.86
N SER A 84 -6.30 5.59 8.51
CA SER A 84 -6.07 4.16 8.60
C SER A 84 -6.63 3.48 7.35
N LEU A 85 -5.82 2.65 6.70
CA LEU A 85 -6.17 1.89 5.50
C LEU A 85 -6.00 0.40 5.77
N THR A 86 -6.88 -0.43 5.22
CA THR A 86 -6.74 -1.89 5.30
C THR A 86 -6.38 -2.45 3.93
N PHE A 87 -5.24 -3.11 3.81
CA PHE A 87 -4.81 -3.82 2.62
C PHE A 87 -5.04 -5.32 2.80
N LYS A 88 -5.80 -5.92 1.90
CA LYS A 88 -6.07 -7.38 1.89
C LYS A 88 -5.22 -8.13 0.86
N GLN A 89 -4.52 -7.39 0.02
CA GLN A 89 -3.69 -7.87 -1.08
C GLN A 89 -2.75 -6.75 -1.52
N ARG A 90 -1.73 -7.10 -2.30
CA ARG A 90 -0.90 -6.12 -3.03
C ARG A 90 -1.74 -5.20 -3.90
N GLY A 91 -1.30 -3.96 -4.05
CA GLY A 91 -1.96 -2.99 -4.93
C GLY A 91 -1.87 -1.57 -4.41
N VAL A 92 -2.70 -0.72 -5.00
CA VAL A 92 -2.70 0.73 -4.74
C VAL A 92 -3.98 1.13 -4.03
N GLN A 93 -3.86 1.97 -3.01
CA GLN A 93 -4.98 2.72 -2.44
C GLN A 93 -4.66 4.21 -2.47
N THR A 94 -5.72 5.03 -2.49
CA THR A 94 -5.60 6.48 -2.54
C THR A 94 -6.51 7.14 -1.51
N ILE A 95 -5.99 8.14 -0.81
CA ILE A 95 -6.78 9.00 0.08
C ILE A 95 -6.97 10.35 -0.62
N PRO A 96 -8.20 10.74 -0.98
CA PRO A 96 -8.47 12.06 -1.52
C PRO A 96 -8.12 13.14 -0.49
N ILE A 97 -7.46 14.20 -0.94
CA ILE A 97 -7.04 15.31 -0.09
C ILE A 97 -7.28 16.67 -0.77
N GLN A 98 -7.34 17.71 0.06
CA GLN A 98 -7.13 19.07 -0.38
C GLN A 98 -5.71 19.49 0.01
N LEU A 99 -4.94 19.97 -0.94
CA LEU A 99 -3.63 20.54 -0.66
C LEU A 99 -3.79 21.92 -0.01
N ILE A 100 -2.94 22.21 0.97
CA ILE A 100 -2.86 23.53 1.62
C ILE A 100 -1.67 24.32 1.09
N SER A 101 -1.71 25.65 1.18
CA SER A 101 -0.55 26.49 0.88
C SER A 101 0.60 26.17 1.85
N GLY A 102 1.82 26.11 1.32
CA GLY A 102 3.01 25.71 2.07
C GLY A 102 3.32 24.21 1.96
N GLU A 103 4.00 23.68 2.97
CA GLU A 103 4.43 22.28 2.99
C GLU A 103 3.25 21.35 3.35
N ASN A 104 3.03 20.34 2.51
CA ASN A 104 2.15 19.22 2.78
C ASN A 104 2.99 17.98 3.02
N VAL A 105 2.65 17.22 4.07
CA VAL A 105 3.42 16.05 4.50
C VAL A 105 2.48 14.88 4.71
N ALA A 106 2.81 13.74 4.09
CA ALA A 106 2.21 12.45 4.40
C ALA A 106 3.27 11.55 5.02
N GLN A 107 2.95 10.81 6.08
CA GLN A 107 3.91 9.93 6.76
C GLN A 107 3.23 8.65 7.25
N ILE A 108 3.83 7.49 6.96
CA ILE A 108 3.39 6.22 7.53
C ILE A 108 3.80 6.16 9.00
N SER A 109 2.82 5.93 9.88
CA SER A 109 3.02 5.91 11.33
C SER A 109 3.97 4.79 11.74
N GLY A 110 4.91 5.09 12.65
CA GLY A 110 5.90 4.12 13.12
C GLY A 110 7.08 3.88 12.15
N THR A 111 7.15 4.61 11.03
CA THR A 111 8.25 4.51 10.06
C THR A 111 8.88 5.87 9.75
N SER A 112 10.04 5.87 9.08
CA SER A 112 10.66 7.06 8.51
C SER A 112 10.12 7.45 7.14
N GLN A 113 9.20 6.66 6.57
CA GLN A 113 8.71 6.86 5.22
C GLN A 113 7.70 8.01 5.18
N SER A 114 8.03 9.02 4.38
CA SER A 114 7.22 10.21 4.20
C SER A 114 7.29 10.74 2.78
N ALA A 115 6.21 11.39 2.36
CA ALA A 115 6.12 12.15 1.12
C ALA A 115 5.94 13.62 1.48
N ARG A 116 6.50 14.52 0.67
CA ARG A 116 6.40 15.96 0.87
C ARG A 116 6.13 16.65 -0.45
N VAL A 117 5.27 17.66 -0.41
CA VAL A 117 5.05 18.55 -1.54
C VAL A 117 4.83 19.97 -1.05
N TYR A 118 5.49 20.94 -1.68
CA TYR A 118 5.33 22.35 -1.35
C TYR A 118 4.40 23.01 -2.37
N VAL A 119 3.36 23.68 -1.88
CA VAL A 119 2.28 24.24 -2.69
C VAL A 119 2.30 25.74 -2.55
N VAL A 120 2.46 26.43 -3.68
CA VAL A 120 2.27 27.89 -3.76
C VAL A 120 0.91 28.12 -4.39
N MET A 121 -0.08 28.50 -3.58
CA MET A 121 -1.33 29.00 -4.13
C MET A 121 -1.10 30.43 -4.62
N GLN A 122 -1.32 30.69 -5.91
CA GLN A 122 -1.33 32.06 -6.41
C GLN A 122 -2.56 32.76 -5.83
N GLY A 123 -2.34 33.87 -5.11
CA GLY A 123 -3.43 34.70 -4.62
C GLY A 123 -4.12 35.43 -5.77
N ASP A 124 -5.32 35.94 -5.49
CA ASP A 124 -5.98 36.87 -6.41
C ASP A 124 -5.10 38.12 -6.56
N PHE A 125 -4.63 38.37 -7.78
CA PHE A 125 -3.95 39.62 -8.09
C PHE A 125 -4.98 40.75 -8.05
N GLU A 126 -4.85 41.68 -7.12
CA GLU A 126 -5.56 42.95 -7.21
C GLU A 126 -4.91 43.80 -8.30
N LEU A 127 -5.69 44.16 -9.32
CA LEU A 127 -5.30 45.20 -10.27
C LEU A 127 -5.28 46.53 -9.52
N VAL A 128 -4.09 47.08 -9.29
CA VAL A 128 -3.93 48.45 -8.82
C VAL A 128 -4.21 49.38 -9.99
N GLU A 129 -5.29 50.17 -9.91
CA GLU A 129 -5.56 51.30 -10.81
C GLU A 129 -4.63 52.49 -10.54
#